data_AF-U6DLT9-F1
#
_entry.id   AF-U6DLT9-F1
#
_cell.length_a   1.000
_cell.length_b   1.000
_cell.length_c   1.000
_cell.angle_alpha   90.00
_cell.angle_beta   90.00
_cell.angle_gamma   90.00
#
_symmetry.space_group_name_H-M   'P 1'
#
loop_
_entity.id
_entity.type
_entity.pdbx_description
1 polymer ?
#
loop_
_entity_poly.entity_id
_entity_poly.type
_entity_poly.pdbx_seq_one_letter_code
_entity_poly.pdbx_strand_id
1 'polypeptide(L)'
;FDIGTLRNPEAIEDSKLRRDIVPEALFVPRRTPAARDNTDVRDFINQRLKENDTDPTAPPYDSLATYAYEGTGSVADSLSSLESVTTDGDQDYDYLSDWGPRFKKLADMYGGVDSDKDS
;
A
#
# COMPACT_ATOMS: atom_id res chain seq x y z
N PHE A 1 7.96 11.07 -6.15
CA PHE A 1 7.76 10.04 -5.12
C PHE A 1 9.09 9.32 -4.93
N ASP A 2 9.64 9.29 -3.72
CA ASP A 2 10.92 8.63 -3.44
C ASP A 2 10.68 7.20 -2.94
N ILE A 3 10.98 6.22 -3.80
CA ILE A 3 10.80 4.79 -3.49
C ILE A 3 11.79 4.30 -2.41
N GLY A 4 12.88 5.03 -2.17
CA GLY A 4 13.86 4.71 -1.14
C GLY A 4 13.28 4.75 0.27
N THR A 5 12.25 5.57 0.49
CA THR A 5 11.56 5.68 1.79
C THR A 5 10.77 4.44 2.18
N LEU A 6 10.44 3.57 1.22
CA LEU A 6 9.69 2.33 1.47
C LEU A 6 10.59 1.18 1.98
N ARG A 7 11.90 1.40 2.11
CA ARG A 7 12.85 0.43 2.65
C ARG A 7 12.96 0.61 4.15
N ASN A 8 12.76 -0.47 4.91
CA ASN A 8 12.87 -0.43 6.36
C ASN A 8 14.32 -0.11 6.77
N PRO A 9 14.60 1.02 7.45
CA PRO A 9 15.96 1.40 7.82
C PRO A 9 16.63 0.39 8.77
N GLU A 10 15.84 -0.28 9.61
CA GLU A 10 16.34 -1.31 10.54
C GLU A 10 16.69 -2.63 9.84
N ALA A 11 16.17 -2.87 8.64
CA ALA A 11 16.44 -4.07 7.83
C ALA A 11 17.61 -3.87 6.84
N ILE A 12 18.30 -2.72 6.90
CA ILE A 12 19.41 -2.40 5.99
C ILE A 12 20.61 -3.33 6.22
N GLU A 13 20.77 -3.89 7.43
CA GLU A 13 21.93 -4.75 7.74
C GLU A 13 21.88 -6.12 7.02
N ASP A 14 20.70 -6.75 6.93
CA ASP A 14 20.52 -8.06 6.29
C ASP A 14 20.53 -8.01 4.74
N SER A 15 20.43 -6.81 4.17
CA SER A 15 20.25 -6.58 2.73
C SER A 15 21.52 -6.09 2.01
N LYS A 16 22.68 -6.23 2.66
CA LYS A 16 23.99 -6.00 2.02
C LYS A 16 24.32 -7.05 0.95
N LEU A 17 23.60 -8.18 0.93
CA LEU A 17 23.66 -9.15 -0.15
C LEU A 17 22.48 -8.89 -1.09
N ARG A 18 22.76 -8.35 -2.29
CA ARG A 18 21.75 -8.31 -3.37
C ARG A 18 21.19 -9.72 -3.55
N ARG A 19 19.86 -9.86 -3.51
CA ARG A 19 19.20 -11.15 -3.72
C ARG A 19 19.11 -11.38 -5.22
N ASP A 20 20.23 -11.80 -5.79
CA ASP A 20 20.37 -12.15 -7.19
C ASP A 20 19.42 -13.31 -7.53
N ILE A 21 18.61 -13.12 -8.57
CA ILE A 21 17.65 -14.10 -9.07
C ILE A 21 18.24 -14.72 -10.32
N VAL A 22 18.72 -15.95 -10.19
CA VAL A 22 19.14 -16.71 -11.35
C VAL A 22 17.89 -17.22 -12.08
N PRO A 23 17.75 -16.98 -13.40
CA PRO A 23 16.59 -17.45 -14.13
C PRO A 23 16.54 -18.99 -14.11
N GLU A 24 15.65 -19.54 -13.28
CA GLU A 24 15.56 -20.99 -13.07
C GLU A 24 15.19 -21.74 -14.36
N ALA A 25 14.45 -21.07 -15.25
CA ALA A 25 14.06 -21.57 -16.57
C ALA A 25 15.23 -21.79 -17.55
N LEU A 26 16.43 -21.30 -17.25
CA LEU A 26 17.60 -21.43 -18.12
C LEU A 26 18.56 -22.56 -17.72
N PHE A 27 18.36 -23.23 -16.58
CA PHE A 27 19.17 -24.37 -16.12
C PHE A 27 18.85 -25.68 -16.86
N VAL A 28 18.52 -25.62 -18.14
CA VAL A 28 18.52 -26.83 -18.97
C VAL A 28 19.99 -27.23 -19.16
N PRO A 29 20.41 -28.45 -18.79
CA PRO A 29 21.79 -28.88 -19.03
C PRO A 29 22.05 -28.82 -20.53
N ARG A 30 22.75 -27.79 -20.99
CA ARG A 30 23.10 -27.64 -22.39
C ARG A 30 24.17 -28.69 -22.69
N ARG A 31 23.74 -29.82 -23.25
CA ARG A 31 24.67 -30.84 -23.75
C ARG A 31 25.48 -30.20 -24.87
N THR A 32 26.75 -29.93 -24.60
CA THR A 32 27.68 -29.52 -25.64
C THR A 32 27.88 -30.72 -26.55
N PRO A 33 27.52 -30.65 -27.84
CA PRO A 33 27.81 -31.74 -28.76
C PRO A 33 29.33 -31.93 -28.81
N ALA A 34 29.78 -33.18 -28.74
CA ALA A 34 31.20 -33.52 -28.84
C ALA A 34 31.77 -32.98 -30.16
N ALA A 35 33.01 -32.51 -30.12
CA ALA A 35 33.72 -32.11 -31.34
C ALA A 35 33.72 -33.30 -32.31
N ARG A 36 33.35 -33.06 -33.57
CA ARG A 36 33.47 -34.10 -34.60
C ARG A 36 34.95 -34.34 -34.85
N ASP A 37 35.34 -35.62 -34.93
CA ASP A 37 36.69 -36.02 -35.29
C ASP A 37 37.06 -35.33 -36.63
N ASN A 38 38.14 -34.53 -36.64
CA ASN A 38 38.66 -33.70 -37.74
C ASN A 38 38.13 -32.25 -37.89
N THR A 39 37.60 -31.62 -36.85
CA THR A 39 37.26 -30.17 -36.89
C THR A 39 38.52 -29.30 -36.69
N ASP A 40 38.70 -28.22 -37.45
CA ASP A 40 39.79 -27.24 -37.21
C ASP A 40 39.66 -26.65 -35.80
N VAL A 41 40.74 -26.74 -35.02
CA VAL A 41 40.81 -26.28 -33.63
C VAL A 41 40.49 -24.79 -33.53
N ARG A 42 40.93 -24.00 -34.51
CA ARG A 42 40.67 -22.55 -34.53
C ARG A 42 39.18 -22.25 -34.64
N ASP A 43 38.50 -22.92 -35.54
CA ASP A 43 37.06 -22.75 -35.77
C ASP A 43 36.25 -23.28 -34.58
N PHE A 44 36.68 -24.39 -33.99
CA PHE A 44 36.08 -24.93 -32.77
C PHE A 44 36.15 -23.93 -31.60
N ILE A 45 37.32 -23.33 -31.36
CA ILE A 45 37.49 -22.33 -30.29
C ILE A 45 36.63 -21.10 -30.57
N ASN A 46 36.64 -20.57 -31.80
CA ASN A 46 35.84 -19.40 -32.16
C ASN A 46 34.34 -19.67 -32.01
N GLN A 47 33.88 -20.87 -32.39
CA GLN A 47 32.50 -21.27 -32.22
C GLN A 47 32.11 -21.35 -30.74
N ARG A 48 32.95 -21.98 -29.89
CA ARG A 48 32.70 -22.06 -28.44
C ARG A 48 32.74 -20.71 -27.75
N LEU A 49 33.65 -19.82 -28.16
CA LEU A 49 33.72 -18.46 -27.65
C LEU A 49 32.42 -17.72 -27.94
N LYS A 50 31.97 -17.71 -29.20
CA LYS A 50 30.71 -17.08 -29.58
C LYS A 50 29.50 -17.66 -28.85
N GLU A 51 29.47 -18.98 -28.63
CA GLU A 51 28.42 -19.64 -27.85
C GLU A 51 28.38 -19.18 -26.38
N ASN A 52 29.53 -18.94 -25.75
CA ASN A 52 29.60 -18.47 -24.35
C ASN A 52 29.37 -16.97 -24.23
N ASP A 53 29.87 -16.16 -25.16
CA ASP A 53 29.69 -14.70 -25.14
C ASP A 53 28.22 -14.29 -25.30
N THR A 54 27.39 -15.19 -25.83
CA THR A 54 25.94 -14.98 -26.03
C THR A 54 25.09 -15.72 -25.01
N ASP A 55 25.68 -16.24 -23.94
CA ASP A 55 24.98 -16.99 -22.90
C ASP A 55 24.13 -16.05 -22.01
N PRO A 56 22.78 -16.16 -22.03
CA PRO A 56 21.90 -15.34 -21.21
C PRO A 56 21.91 -15.73 -19.72
N THR A 57 22.55 -16.85 -19.37
CA THR A 57 22.74 -17.29 -17.97
C THR A 57 24.00 -16.70 -17.34
N ALA A 58 24.82 -16.01 -18.11
CA ALA A 58 26.00 -15.35 -17.57
C ALA A 58 25.60 -14.14 -16.68
N PRO A 59 26.27 -13.93 -15.53
CA PRO A 59 26.07 -12.76 -14.68
C PRO A 59 26.34 -11.41 -15.40
N PRO A 60 25.78 -10.27 -14.92
CA PRO A 60 25.06 -10.09 -13.66
C PRO A 60 23.59 -10.52 -13.73
N TYR A 61 23.09 -11.08 -12.64
CA TYR A 61 21.67 -11.42 -12.50
C TYR A 61 20.85 -10.20 -12.05
N ASP A 62 19.55 -10.27 -12.32
CA ASP A 62 18.59 -9.34 -11.73
C ASP A 62 18.53 -9.52 -10.21
N SER A 63 18.19 -8.48 -9.47
CA SER A 63 18.08 -8.54 -8.01
C SER A 63 16.73 -8.02 -7.52
N LEU A 64 16.19 -8.64 -6.46
CA LEU A 64 14.97 -8.16 -5.81
C LEU A 64 15.28 -7.14 -4.72
N ALA A 65 14.46 -6.08 -4.68
CA ALA A 65 14.42 -5.13 -3.59
C ALA A 65 13.10 -5.30 -2.81
N THR A 66 13.20 -5.54 -1.50
CA THR A 66 12.02 -5.67 -0.63
C THR A 66 11.68 -4.31 -0.03
N TYR A 67 10.44 -3.90 -0.21
CA TYR A 67 9.88 -2.66 0.33
C TYR A 67 8.77 -3.03 1.31
N ALA A 68 8.94 -2.66 2.57
CA ALA A 68 8.06 -3.07 3.67
C ALA A 68 8.02 -2.02 4.80
N TYR A 69 8.44 -0.79 4.52
CA TYR A 69 8.34 0.28 5.51
C TYR A 69 6.90 0.78 5.59
N GLU A 70 6.29 0.59 6.75
CA GLU A 70 4.89 0.96 7.04
C GLU A 70 4.75 2.42 7.49
N GLY A 71 5.85 3.09 7.82
CA GLY A 71 5.85 4.38 8.49
C GLY A 71 6.10 4.26 9.99
N THR A 72 5.87 5.34 10.73
CA THR A 72 6.16 5.43 12.17
C THR A 72 4.93 5.37 13.06
N GLY A 73 3.76 5.05 12.49
CA GLY A 73 2.50 5.03 13.25
C GLY A 73 2.09 6.42 13.75
N SER A 74 2.19 7.44 12.89
CA SER A 74 1.81 8.81 13.26
C SER A 74 0.35 8.88 13.70
N VAL A 75 0.11 9.58 14.80
CA VAL A 75 -1.23 9.90 15.29
C VAL A 75 -1.87 10.90 14.33
N ALA A 76 -3.15 10.71 14.00
CA ALA A 76 -3.90 11.68 13.22
C ALA A 76 -4.09 12.98 14.03
N ASP A 77 -3.67 14.11 13.45
CA ASP A 77 -3.54 15.41 14.14
C ASP A 77 -4.87 15.90 14.76
N SER A 78 -6.01 15.62 14.14
CA SER A 78 -7.37 15.70 14.71
C SER A 78 -8.39 15.18 13.70
N LEU A 79 -9.48 14.57 14.17
CA LEU A 79 -10.62 14.20 13.34
C LEU A 79 -11.82 15.08 13.68
N SER A 80 -12.65 15.40 12.68
CA SER A 80 -13.89 16.15 12.92
C SER A 80 -14.86 15.33 13.78
N SER A 81 -15.49 15.99 14.75
CA SER A 81 -16.55 15.38 15.56
C SER A 81 -17.79 15.11 14.71
N LEU A 82 -18.39 13.92 14.87
CA LEU A 82 -19.62 13.54 14.16
C LEU A 82 -20.81 14.49 14.47
N GLU A 83 -20.83 15.04 15.68
CA GLU A 83 -21.90 15.94 16.17
C GLU A 83 -21.90 17.31 15.49
N SER A 84 -20.87 17.68 14.72
CA SER A 84 -20.83 18.99 14.05
C SER A 84 -21.93 19.16 13.00
N VAL A 85 -22.62 18.08 12.60
CA VAL A 85 -23.75 18.11 11.65
C VAL A 85 -25.10 18.12 12.36
N THR A 86 -25.19 17.65 13.62
CA THR A 86 -26.48 17.43 14.29
C THR A 86 -26.93 18.59 15.18
N THR A 87 -26.05 19.56 15.47
CA THR A 87 -26.37 20.67 16.37
C THR A 87 -27.05 21.86 15.68
N ASP A 88 -27.20 21.82 14.35
CA ASP A 88 -27.96 22.81 13.59
C ASP A 88 -29.43 22.35 13.41
N GLY A 89 -29.98 21.76 14.48
CA GLY A 89 -31.39 21.41 14.55
C GLY A 89 -32.17 22.61 15.07
N ASP A 90 -33.13 23.09 14.28
CA ASP A 90 -34.07 24.12 14.68
C ASP A 90 -34.69 23.76 16.04
N GLN A 91 -34.67 24.70 16.99
CA GLN A 91 -35.18 24.52 18.36
C GLN A 91 -36.72 24.53 18.42
N ASP A 92 -37.37 23.88 17.45
CA ASP A 92 -38.82 23.81 17.30
C ASP A 92 -39.36 22.56 17.99
N TYR A 93 -40.02 22.75 19.13
CA TYR A 93 -40.48 21.65 20.00
C TYR A 93 -42.00 21.42 19.95
N ASP A 94 -42.69 21.88 18.91
CA ASP A 94 -44.14 21.83 18.78
C ASP A 94 -44.72 20.41 18.89
N TYR A 95 -43.95 19.40 18.50
CA TYR A 95 -44.31 17.98 18.62
C TYR A 95 -44.50 17.49 20.05
N LEU A 96 -44.00 18.22 21.07
CA LEU A 96 -44.23 17.88 22.48
C LEU A 96 -45.71 17.96 22.88
N SER A 97 -46.49 18.81 22.19
CA SER A 97 -47.92 18.95 22.42
C SER A 97 -48.70 17.67 22.09
N ASP A 98 -48.21 16.90 21.12
CA ASP A 98 -48.86 15.68 20.62
C ASP A 98 -48.47 14.41 21.39
N TRP A 99 -47.45 14.45 22.26
CA TRP A 99 -46.97 13.28 23.03
C TRP A 99 -47.85 12.92 24.24
N GLY A 100 -48.87 13.73 24.53
CA GLY A 100 -49.88 13.47 25.56
C GLY A 100 -49.53 14.01 26.96
N PRO A 101 -50.38 13.74 27.97
CA PRO A 101 -50.41 14.49 29.23
C PRO A 101 -49.14 14.37 30.08
N ARG A 102 -48.35 13.31 29.89
CA ARG A 102 -47.05 13.15 30.58
C ARG A 102 -46.02 14.20 30.14
N PHE A 103 -46.14 14.72 28.92
CA PHE A 103 -45.22 15.69 28.32
C PHE A 103 -45.75 17.11 28.36
N LYS A 104 -46.94 17.35 28.91
CA LYS A 104 -47.57 18.67 29.01
C LYS A 104 -46.63 19.73 29.60
N LYS A 105 -45.95 19.41 30.71
CA LYS A 105 -45.01 20.35 31.33
C LYS A 105 -43.85 20.75 30.41
N LEU A 106 -43.38 19.83 29.56
CA LEU A 106 -42.32 20.12 28.58
C LEU A 106 -42.89 20.93 27.41
N ALA A 107 -44.09 20.60 26.93
CA ALA A 107 -44.78 21.38 25.90
C ALA A 107 -45.05 22.83 26.36
N ASP A 108 -45.48 23.02 27.60
CA ASP A 108 -45.71 24.35 28.18
C ASP A 108 -44.41 25.17 28.29
N MET A 109 -43.25 24.52 28.50
CA MET A 109 -41.95 25.20 28.64
C MET A 109 -41.27 25.50 27.29
N TYR A 110 -41.52 24.71 26.24
CA TYR A 110 -40.77 24.77 24.98
C TYR A 110 -41.64 25.05 23.73
N GLY A 111 -42.98 25.00 23.83
CA GLY A 111 -43.92 25.11 22.71
C GLY A 111 -44.38 26.53 22.37
N GLY A 112 -43.56 27.56 22.66
CA GLY A 112 -43.81 28.92 22.17
C GLY A 112 -45.15 29.53 22.58
N VAL A 113 -45.31 29.83 23.87
CA VAL A 113 -46.27 30.87 24.30
C VAL A 113 -45.53 31.88 25.16
N ASP A 114 -44.83 32.81 24.49
CA ASP A 114 -44.57 34.11 25.06
C ASP A 114 -45.91 34.64 25.58
N SER A 115 -46.06 34.59 26.90
CA SER A 115 -47.15 35.19 27.64
C SER A 115 -46.89 36.69 27.73
N ASP A 116 -46.59 37.31 26.59
CA ASP A 116 -46.62 38.76 26.37
C ASP A 116 -47.76 39.02 25.38
N LYS A 117 -48.99 38.89 25.88
CA LYS A 117 -50.17 39.49 25.25
C LYS A 117 -51.27 39.77 26.27
N ASP A 118 -51.49 41.07 26.42
CA ASP A 118 -52.65 41.78 26.96
C ASP A 118 -52.79 41.80 28.49
N SER A 119 -52.50 42.94 29.13
CA SER A 119 -53.26 44.22 29.18
C SER A 119 -54.15 44.28 30.41
#